data_AF-A0A2E7TBD1-F1
#
_entry.id   AF-A0A2E7TBD1-F1
#
_cell.length_a   1.000
_cell.length_b   1.000
_cell.length_c   1.000
_cell.angle_alpha   90.00
_cell.angle_beta   90.00
_cell.angle_gamma   90.00
#
_symmetry.space_group_name_H-M   'P 1'
#
loop_
_entity.id
_entity.type
_entity.pdbx_description
1 polymer ?
#
loop_
_entity_poly.entity_id
_entity_poly.type
_entity_poly.pdbx_seq_one_letter_code
_entity_poly.pdbx_strand_id
1 'polypeptide(L)'
;MRVWFIIMALAFTPEVYAQDGECADGLCGAPDESGGGGGGGGGSILIANTDQGDTSQYADDYDEDGFEDDFDNCPWKANPEQLDRDSDGWGDACDTCMTSWNPNQFDRDSDGLGDYCDEDLDGDSVNNTDDNCSALPNPSQVDTDGDGLGDVCDEDDDNDGVSDMYDECPLLHRRDYNRNMKCANDMDNDYNYDHVDNCVNVPNTYQEDHDRDGIGDACDNDRDGNGIEDSSEWSPKSFVQTEERLEDTTPKSTGGCTTVSTSIFGAFNVGFLRR
;
A
#
# COMPACT_ATOMS: atom_id res chain seq x y z
N MET A 1 -14.58 16.01 -107.29
CA MET A 1 -13.51 15.01 -107.20
C MET A 1 -13.59 14.35 -105.83
N ARG A 2 -13.60 13.01 -105.82
CA ARG A 2 -13.36 12.08 -104.71
C ARG A 2 -14.37 12.03 -103.54
N VAL A 3 -15.09 10.90 -103.53
CA VAL A 3 -15.90 10.25 -102.50
C VAL A 3 -15.02 9.69 -101.39
N TRP A 4 -15.46 9.77 -100.12
CA TRP A 4 -15.34 8.75 -99.03
C TRP A 4 -16.51 8.97 -98.04
N PHE A 5 -17.60 8.19 -98.10
CA PHE A 5 -17.95 6.93 -97.37
C PHE A 5 -18.47 7.13 -95.91
N ILE A 6 -19.80 6.93 -95.73
CA ILE A 6 -20.59 6.16 -94.70
C ILE A 6 -20.21 6.36 -93.20
N ILE A 7 -21.07 6.49 -92.17
CA ILE A 7 -22.33 5.83 -91.76
C ILE A 7 -23.05 6.75 -90.76
N MET A 8 -24.36 6.97 -90.92
CA MET A 8 -25.23 7.49 -89.87
C MET A 8 -25.62 6.35 -88.93
N ALA A 9 -25.17 6.40 -87.68
CA ALA A 9 -25.67 5.57 -86.59
C ALA A 9 -26.35 6.49 -85.56
N LEU A 10 -27.68 6.45 -85.54
CA LEU A 10 -28.48 6.94 -84.42
C LEU A 10 -28.30 5.96 -83.27
N ALA A 11 -27.56 6.35 -82.24
CA ALA A 11 -27.48 5.65 -80.98
C ALA A 11 -28.05 6.55 -79.88
N PHE A 12 -29.20 6.14 -79.34
CA PHE A 12 -29.73 6.61 -78.07
C PHE A 12 -28.68 6.30 -76.98
N THR A 13 -28.21 7.31 -76.25
CA THR A 13 -27.60 7.08 -74.94
C THR A 13 -28.72 7.09 -73.91
N PRO A 14 -28.99 5.99 -73.19
CA PRO A 14 -29.74 6.10 -71.95
C PRO A 14 -28.87 6.82 -70.92
N GLU A 15 -29.44 7.81 -70.25
CA GLU A 15 -28.94 8.32 -68.97
C GLU A 15 -28.87 7.13 -67.99
N VAL A 16 -27.66 6.64 -67.73
CA VAL A 16 -27.43 5.63 -66.69
C VAL A 16 -27.19 6.39 -65.40
N TYR A 17 -28.19 6.31 -64.53
CA TYR A 17 -28.10 6.62 -63.10
C TYR A 17 -26.80 6.04 -62.55
N ALA A 18 -26.05 6.82 -61.77
CA ALA A 18 -24.95 6.29 -60.98
C ALA A 18 -25.51 5.19 -60.06
N GLN A 19 -25.19 3.94 -60.37
CA GLN A 19 -25.24 2.85 -59.42
C GLN A 19 -23.87 2.84 -58.74
N ASP A 20 -23.87 3.39 -57.53
CA ASP A 20 -23.03 2.94 -56.43
C ASP A 20 -22.78 1.42 -56.52
N GLY A 21 -21.52 1.06 -56.74
CA GLY A 21 -21.06 -0.32 -56.93
C GLY A 21 -21.01 -1.13 -55.65
N GLU A 22 -22.09 -1.15 -54.88
CA GLU A 22 -22.17 -1.81 -53.56
C GLU A 22 -23.08 -3.05 -53.58
N CYS A 23 -23.19 -3.73 -54.73
CA CYS A 23 -23.68 -5.11 -54.84
C CYS A 23 -23.57 -5.60 -56.30
N ALA A 24 -22.51 -6.33 -56.63
CA ALA A 24 -22.54 -7.20 -57.79
C ALA A 24 -23.17 -8.55 -57.38
N ASP A 25 -24.27 -8.91 -58.05
CA ASP A 25 -24.89 -10.25 -58.03
C ASP A 25 -25.61 -10.70 -56.75
N GLY A 26 -26.06 -9.77 -55.90
CA GLY A 26 -27.14 -10.04 -54.93
C GLY A 26 -26.79 -11.01 -53.80
N LEU A 27 -25.52 -11.17 -53.46
CA LEU A 27 -25.07 -11.87 -52.26
C LEU A 27 -24.28 -10.90 -51.37
N CYS A 28 -25.00 -10.10 -50.57
CA CYS A 28 -24.40 -9.51 -49.39
C CYS A 28 -24.11 -10.63 -48.39
N GLY A 29 -22.84 -10.82 -48.04
CA GLY A 29 -22.45 -11.77 -47.01
C GLY A 29 -23.06 -11.32 -45.68
N ALA A 30 -23.82 -12.19 -45.03
CA ALA A 30 -24.05 -12.06 -43.60
C ALA A 30 -22.69 -12.16 -42.89
N PRO A 31 -22.35 -11.29 -41.93
CA PRO A 31 -21.13 -11.45 -41.15
C PRO A 31 -21.17 -12.78 -40.40
N ASP A 32 -19.99 -13.40 -40.24
CA ASP A 32 -19.83 -14.60 -39.43
C ASP A 32 -20.00 -14.21 -37.95
N GLU A 33 -21.05 -14.73 -37.31
CA GLU A 33 -21.40 -14.48 -35.89
C GLU A 33 -20.62 -15.43 -34.95
N SER A 34 -19.50 -16.00 -35.38
CA SER A 34 -18.66 -16.88 -34.55
C SER A 34 -17.71 -16.07 -33.68
N GLY A 35 -18.25 -15.30 -32.73
CA GLY A 35 -17.47 -14.52 -31.76
C GLY A 35 -18.22 -14.35 -30.44
N GLY A 36 -18.37 -15.44 -29.69
CA GLY A 36 -18.93 -15.42 -28.35
C GLY A 36 -17.86 -15.25 -27.27
N GLY A 37 -18.04 -14.23 -26.41
CA GLY A 37 -17.33 -14.02 -25.14
C GLY A 37 -16.84 -12.57 -25.02
N GLY A 38 -17.15 -11.77 -23.99
CA GLY A 38 -17.76 -12.06 -22.71
C GLY A 38 -16.97 -11.38 -21.58
N GLY A 39 -17.10 -10.05 -21.45
CA GLY A 39 -16.89 -9.33 -20.19
C GLY A 39 -15.62 -8.50 -20.05
N GLY A 40 -15.81 -7.20 -19.74
CA GLY A 40 -14.92 -6.45 -18.85
C GLY A 40 -14.19 -5.22 -19.44
N GLY A 41 -14.87 -4.07 -19.47
CA GLY A 41 -14.30 -2.74 -19.20
C GLY A 41 -13.10 -2.25 -20.03
N GLY A 42 -13.40 -1.54 -21.12
CA GLY A 42 -12.45 -0.76 -21.93
C GLY A 42 -13.10 -0.54 -23.28
N GLY A 43 -13.61 0.67 -23.54
CA GLY A 43 -14.62 0.90 -24.56
C GLY A 43 -14.11 0.76 -25.99
N SER A 44 -14.23 -0.44 -26.57
CA SER A 44 -14.33 -0.59 -28.02
C SER A 44 -15.67 -0.03 -28.47
N ILE A 45 -15.65 1.26 -28.82
CA ILE A 45 -16.72 1.82 -29.63
C ILE A 45 -16.69 1.07 -30.97
N LEU A 46 -17.71 0.27 -31.22
CA LEU A 46 -18.07 -0.16 -32.57
C LEU A 46 -18.60 1.07 -33.33
N ILE A 47 -17.72 1.90 -33.89
CA ILE A 47 -18.14 2.88 -34.91
C ILE A 47 -18.40 2.10 -36.20
N ALA A 48 -19.68 2.02 -36.57
CA ALA A 48 -20.07 1.75 -37.93
C ALA A 48 -19.47 2.84 -38.84
N ASN A 49 -18.70 2.43 -39.84
CA ASN A 49 -18.13 3.28 -40.88
C ASN A 49 -19.18 4.22 -41.49
N THR A 50 -19.20 5.47 -41.04
CA THR A 50 -19.81 6.57 -41.76
C THR A 50 -18.91 7.78 -41.67
N ASP A 51 -18.44 8.21 -42.84
CA ASP A 51 -17.75 9.48 -43.13
C ASP A 51 -16.22 9.50 -42.92
N GLN A 52 -15.51 9.67 -44.06
CA GLN A 52 -14.16 10.23 -44.19
C GLN A 52 -12.91 9.41 -43.88
N GLY A 53 -12.92 8.08 -43.94
CA GLY A 53 -11.71 7.30 -44.30
C GLY A 53 -10.43 7.56 -43.48
N ASP A 54 -10.56 8.03 -42.24
CA ASP A 54 -9.47 8.17 -41.28
C ASP A 54 -9.88 7.44 -40.01
N THR A 55 -9.83 6.11 -40.07
CA THR A 55 -9.91 5.25 -38.89
C THR A 55 -8.49 4.87 -38.49
N SER A 56 -7.73 5.86 -38.04
CA SER A 56 -6.52 5.67 -37.24
C SER A 56 -6.93 5.63 -35.76
N GLN A 57 -7.85 4.73 -35.41
CA GLN A 57 -7.87 4.23 -34.04
C GLN A 57 -6.82 3.14 -34.03
N TYR A 58 -5.71 3.39 -33.32
CA TYR A 58 -4.78 2.35 -32.92
C TYR A 58 -5.62 1.29 -32.21
N ALA A 59 -5.88 0.19 -32.90
CA ALA A 59 -6.60 -0.91 -32.32
C ALA A 59 -5.62 -1.53 -31.34
N ASP A 60 -5.87 -1.35 -30.05
CA ASP A 60 -5.05 -1.82 -28.91
C ASP A 60 -3.97 -0.81 -28.45
N ASP A 61 -4.43 0.37 -27.98
CA ASP A 61 -3.68 1.39 -27.23
C ASP A 61 -4.45 1.62 -25.90
N TYR A 62 -3.97 1.01 -24.82
CA TYR A 62 -4.71 0.93 -23.56
C TYR A 62 -4.70 2.24 -22.76
N ASP A 63 -3.62 3.02 -22.84
CA ASP A 63 -3.45 4.24 -22.06
C ASP A 63 -3.62 5.55 -22.85
N GLU A 64 -3.96 5.43 -24.14
CA GLU A 64 -4.30 6.50 -25.08
C GLU A 64 -3.14 7.50 -25.30
N ASP A 65 -1.89 7.02 -25.28
CA ASP A 65 -0.70 7.85 -25.41
C ASP A 65 -0.19 8.02 -26.85
N GLY A 66 -0.75 7.24 -27.78
CA GLY A 66 -0.42 7.26 -29.21
C GLY A 66 0.53 6.15 -29.68
N PHE A 67 0.89 5.21 -28.81
CA PHE A 67 1.59 3.97 -29.16
C PHE A 67 0.66 2.75 -28.97
N GLU A 68 0.76 1.77 -29.87
CA GLU A 68 0.03 0.49 -29.69
C GLU A 68 0.73 -0.33 -28.60
N ASP A 69 -0.01 -1.10 -27.80
CA ASP A 69 0.49 -1.85 -26.64
C ASP A 69 1.71 -2.75 -26.97
N ASP A 70 1.76 -3.34 -28.17
CA ASP A 70 2.87 -4.20 -28.62
C ASP A 70 4.18 -3.42 -28.94
N PHE A 71 4.08 -2.11 -29.13
CA PHE A 71 5.19 -1.21 -29.43
C PHE A 71 5.44 -0.16 -28.34
N ASP A 72 4.59 -0.15 -27.32
CA ASP A 72 4.69 0.72 -26.15
C ASP A 72 5.57 0.05 -25.07
N ASN A 73 6.62 0.75 -24.63
CA ASN A 73 7.45 0.29 -23.51
C ASN A 73 6.82 0.55 -22.13
N CYS A 74 5.62 1.16 -22.07
CA CYS A 74 4.78 1.26 -20.89
C CYS A 74 3.28 1.10 -21.21
N PRO A 75 2.80 -0.11 -21.61
CA PRO A 75 1.44 -0.34 -22.13
C PRO A 75 0.25 0.05 -21.21
N TRP A 76 0.52 0.44 -19.97
CA TRP A 76 -0.50 0.80 -18.98
C TRP A 76 -0.27 2.18 -18.36
N LYS A 77 0.71 2.95 -18.84
CA LYS A 77 1.05 4.27 -18.29
C LYS A 77 1.61 5.19 -19.38
N ALA A 78 0.73 6.10 -19.79
CA ALA A 78 0.98 7.00 -20.90
C ALA A 78 2.36 7.68 -20.84
N ASN A 79 3.17 7.42 -21.85
CA ASN A 79 4.50 7.95 -22.02
C ASN A 79 4.79 8.22 -23.52
N PRO A 80 4.14 9.25 -24.13
CA PRO A 80 4.26 9.52 -25.57
C PRO A 80 5.69 9.82 -26.07
N GLU A 81 6.63 10.05 -25.16
CA GLU A 81 8.04 10.29 -25.48
C GLU A 81 8.85 8.97 -25.56
N GLN A 82 8.29 7.84 -25.11
CA GLN A 82 8.86 6.50 -25.12
C GLN A 82 10.32 6.47 -24.63
N LEU A 83 10.60 7.28 -23.59
CA LEU A 83 11.94 7.35 -22.99
C LEU A 83 12.23 6.03 -22.29
N ASP A 84 13.43 5.50 -22.50
CA ASP A 84 13.95 4.29 -21.88
C ASP A 84 15.47 4.49 -21.72
N ARG A 85 15.86 4.95 -20.53
CA ARG A 85 17.22 5.47 -20.29
C ARG A 85 18.27 4.38 -20.20
N ASP A 86 17.92 3.23 -19.64
CA ASP A 86 18.83 2.12 -19.43
C ASP A 86 18.66 0.99 -20.46
N SER A 87 17.67 1.10 -21.34
CA SER A 87 17.41 0.21 -22.46
C SER A 87 17.10 -1.22 -22.03
N ASP A 88 16.34 -1.37 -20.94
CA ASP A 88 15.95 -2.66 -20.39
C ASP A 88 14.63 -3.22 -20.96
N GLY A 89 13.85 -2.35 -21.63
CA GLY A 89 12.57 -2.68 -22.25
C GLY A 89 11.35 -2.10 -21.53
N TRP A 90 11.53 -1.52 -20.34
CA TRP A 90 10.52 -0.74 -19.63
C TRP A 90 10.81 0.75 -19.79
N GLY A 91 9.78 1.54 -20.15
CA GLY A 91 9.97 2.97 -20.30
C GLY A 91 10.14 3.68 -18.95
N ASP A 92 10.87 4.80 -18.94
CA ASP A 92 11.13 5.67 -17.77
C ASP A 92 9.85 6.00 -16.97
N ALA A 93 8.68 5.97 -17.62
CA ALA A 93 7.40 6.24 -16.98
C ALA A 93 6.93 5.10 -16.06
N CYS A 94 7.18 3.84 -16.42
CA CYS A 94 6.67 2.66 -15.72
C CYS A 94 7.78 1.76 -15.16
N ASP A 95 9.05 2.11 -15.40
CA ASP A 95 10.21 1.42 -14.86
C ASP A 95 10.43 1.75 -13.38
N THR A 96 10.48 0.72 -12.54
CA THR A 96 10.75 0.80 -11.09
C THR A 96 12.20 1.18 -10.80
N CYS A 97 13.12 1.03 -11.75
CA CYS A 97 14.52 1.43 -11.65
C CYS A 97 15.02 2.19 -12.89
N MET A 98 14.46 3.38 -13.13
CA MET A 98 14.71 4.35 -14.24
C MET A 98 16.13 4.58 -14.79
N THR A 99 17.19 4.03 -14.22
CA THR A 99 18.58 4.21 -14.63
C THR A 99 19.39 2.90 -14.62
N SER A 100 18.76 1.79 -14.28
CA SER A 100 19.42 0.56 -13.87
C SER A 100 18.71 -0.66 -14.43
N TRP A 101 19.31 -1.24 -15.47
CA TRP A 101 18.77 -2.36 -16.22
C TRP A 101 18.17 -3.48 -15.34
N ASN A 102 16.84 -3.63 -15.36
CA ASN A 102 16.07 -4.58 -14.53
C ASN A 102 14.79 -5.06 -15.26
N PRO A 103 14.91 -5.81 -16.37
CA PRO A 103 13.77 -6.16 -17.23
C PRO A 103 12.68 -7.02 -16.56
N ASN A 104 12.99 -7.58 -15.39
CA ASN A 104 12.06 -8.38 -14.58
C ASN A 104 11.20 -7.54 -13.63
N GLN A 105 11.56 -6.26 -13.40
CA GLN A 105 10.83 -5.29 -12.58
C GLN A 105 10.42 -5.88 -11.22
N PHE A 106 11.33 -6.64 -10.60
CA PHE A 106 11.09 -7.13 -9.24
C PHE A 106 11.06 -5.94 -8.28
N ASP A 107 10.07 -5.99 -7.39
CA ASP A 107 9.76 -5.00 -6.36
C ASP A 107 9.11 -5.81 -5.23
N ARG A 108 9.93 -6.27 -4.29
CA ARG A 108 9.56 -7.28 -3.29
C ARG A 108 8.63 -6.72 -2.21
N ASP A 109 8.88 -5.51 -1.76
CA ASP A 109 8.10 -4.84 -0.73
C ASP A 109 6.94 -4.00 -1.31
N SER A 110 6.92 -3.82 -2.64
CA SER A 110 5.89 -3.10 -3.38
C SER A 110 5.82 -1.61 -3.04
N ASP A 111 6.96 -0.99 -2.72
CA ASP A 111 7.04 0.45 -2.46
C ASP A 111 7.15 1.31 -3.74
N GLY A 112 7.39 0.66 -4.89
CA GLY A 112 7.52 1.26 -6.21
C GLY A 112 8.98 1.53 -6.64
N LEU A 113 9.97 1.20 -5.82
CA LEU A 113 11.38 1.08 -6.17
C LEU A 113 11.68 -0.39 -6.46
N GLY A 114 12.37 -0.67 -7.55
CA GLY A 114 12.69 -2.06 -7.89
C GLY A 114 13.85 -2.60 -7.06
N ASP A 115 13.89 -3.93 -6.83
CA ASP A 115 14.93 -4.64 -6.07
C ASP A 115 16.37 -4.26 -6.49
N TYR A 116 16.59 -3.85 -7.74
CA TYR A 116 17.93 -3.49 -8.22
C TYR A 116 18.42 -2.13 -7.71
N CYS A 117 17.50 -1.18 -7.51
CA CYS A 117 17.79 0.21 -7.13
C CYS A 117 17.29 0.57 -5.73
N ASP A 118 16.73 -0.40 -5.02
CA ASP A 118 16.22 -0.27 -3.68
C ASP A 118 17.33 -0.50 -2.62
N GLU A 119 17.33 0.34 -1.59
CA GLU A 119 18.28 0.28 -0.47
C GLU A 119 17.71 -0.51 0.73
N ASP A 120 16.43 -0.87 0.71
CA ASP A 120 15.68 -1.60 1.76
C ASP A 120 14.71 -2.62 1.11
N LEU A 121 15.23 -3.78 0.71
CA LEU A 121 14.55 -4.76 -0.17
C LEU A 121 13.26 -5.36 0.38
N ASP A 122 13.02 -5.25 1.68
CA ASP A 122 11.85 -5.81 2.33
C ASP A 122 11.00 -4.77 3.07
N GLY A 123 11.41 -3.50 3.05
CA GLY A 123 10.64 -2.36 3.52
C GLY A 123 10.49 -2.33 5.05
N ASP A 124 11.43 -2.91 5.78
CA ASP A 124 11.38 -3.01 7.25
C ASP A 124 12.01 -1.78 7.96
N SER A 125 12.50 -0.82 7.17
CA SER A 125 13.20 0.40 7.58
C SER A 125 14.65 0.20 8.04
N VAL A 126 15.25 -0.95 7.76
CA VAL A 126 16.68 -1.24 7.94
C VAL A 126 17.31 -1.40 6.55
N ASN A 127 18.35 -0.62 6.26
CA ASN A 127 19.00 -0.71 4.96
C ASN A 127 19.64 -2.09 4.76
N ASN A 128 19.60 -2.61 3.52
CA ASN A 128 20.17 -3.90 3.11
C ASN A 128 21.60 -4.19 3.60
N THR A 129 22.42 -3.15 3.82
CA THR A 129 23.81 -3.31 4.28
C THR A 129 23.95 -3.50 5.78
N ASP A 130 22.97 -3.04 6.54
CA ASP A 130 22.90 -3.10 8.00
C ASP A 130 21.88 -4.15 8.48
N ASP A 131 21.09 -4.70 7.56
CA ASP A 131 20.04 -5.68 7.81
C ASP A 131 20.58 -7.12 7.87
N ASN A 132 20.37 -7.78 9.01
CA ASN A 132 20.73 -9.18 9.23
C ASN A 132 19.78 -10.18 8.54
N CYS A 133 18.67 -9.71 7.95
CA CYS A 133 17.70 -10.46 7.15
C CYS A 133 17.09 -9.67 5.98
N SER A 134 17.92 -9.07 5.10
CA SER A 134 17.56 -8.28 3.88
C SER A 134 16.53 -8.83 2.86
N ALA A 135 15.88 -9.95 3.14
CA ALA A 135 14.82 -10.52 2.33
C ALA A 135 13.51 -10.74 3.08
N LEU A 136 13.50 -10.57 4.41
CA LEU A 136 12.39 -10.86 5.29
C LEU A 136 12.28 -9.76 6.36
N PRO A 137 11.18 -9.00 6.39
CA PRO A 137 11.08 -7.85 7.28
C PRO A 137 11.26 -8.23 8.74
N ASN A 138 12.25 -7.64 9.40
CA ASN A 138 12.54 -7.85 10.82
C ASN A 138 13.08 -6.57 11.50
N PRO A 139 12.23 -5.53 11.69
CA PRO A 139 12.68 -4.20 12.14
C PRO A 139 13.42 -4.19 13.49
N SER A 140 13.25 -5.24 14.31
CA SER A 140 13.92 -5.40 15.60
C SER A 140 15.35 -5.92 15.50
N GLN A 141 15.74 -6.51 14.35
CA GLN A 141 17.10 -7.01 14.08
C GLN A 141 17.62 -7.92 15.21
N VAL A 142 16.74 -8.77 15.74
CA VAL A 142 17.12 -9.74 16.78
C VAL A 142 18.03 -10.78 16.13
N ASP A 143 19.13 -11.08 16.83
CA ASP A 143 20.18 -12.05 16.47
C ASP A 143 20.62 -12.69 17.79
N THR A 144 19.98 -13.80 18.15
CA THR A 144 20.04 -14.40 19.48
C THR A 144 21.42 -14.98 19.79
N ASP A 145 22.09 -15.55 18.80
CA ASP A 145 23.41 -16.16 18.96
C ASP A 145 24.59 -15.26 18.55
N GLY A 146 24.31 -14.15 17.86
CA GLY A 146 25.28 -13.17 17.42
C GLY A 146 26.12 -13.61 16.22
N ASP A 147 25.61 -14.49 15.37
CA ASP A 147 26.31 -14.98 14.17
C ASP A 147 26.18 -14.04 12.95
N GLY A 148 25.25 -13.09 13.03
CA GLY A 148 24.99 -12.07 12.02
C GLY A 148 23.83 -12.40 11.07
N LEU A 149 23.15 -13.53 11.23
CA LEU A 149 21.81 -13.78 10.70
C LEU A 149 20.78 -13.37 11.76
N GLY A 150 19.68 -12.76 11.34
CA GLY A 150 18.60 -12.48 12.29
C GLY A 150 17.72 -13.69 12.51
N ASP A 151 17.10 -13.80 13.69
CA ASP A 151 16.23 -14.94 14.08
C ASP A 151 15.08 -15.19 13.07
N VAL A 152 14.69 -14.19 12.27
CA VAL A 152 13.63 -14.33 11.26
C VAL A 152 14.09 -15.13 10.03
N CYS A 153 15.41 -15.13 9.75
CA CYS A 153 16.01 -15.79 8.60
C CYS A 153 17.13 -16.79 8.97
N ASP A 154 17.39 -17.00 10.26
CA ASP A 154 18.18 -18.11 10.77
C ASP A 154 17.34 -19.41 10.82
N GLU A 155 17.99 -20.56 10.72
CA GLU A 155 17.36 -21.87 10.89
C GLU A 155 17.63 -22.49 12.29
N ASP A 156 18.53 -21.90 13.09
CA ASP A 156 19.00 -22.36 14.40
C ASP A 156 19.35 -21.13 15.28
N ASP A 157 18.34 -20.42 15.78
CA ASP A 157 18.44 -19.09 16.42
C ASP A 157 19.43 -19.02 17.61
N ASP A 158 19.71 -20.16 18.26
CA ASP A 158 20.63 -20.25 19.40
C ASP A 158 21.96 -20.97 19.10
N ASN A 159 22.15 -21.41 17.85
CA ASN A 159 23.30 -22.15 17.34
C ASN A 159 23.68 -23.39 18.19
N ASP A 160 22.71 -24.07 18.82
CA ASP A 160 22.97 -25.28 19.62
C ASP A 160 23.11 -26.57 18.80
N GLY A 161 22.79 -26.48 17.51
CA GLY A 161 22.87 -27.54 16.53
C GLY A 161 21.56 -28.30 16.33
N VAL A 162 20.44 -27.75 16.80
CA VAL A 162 19.09 -28.26 16.57
C VAL A 162 18.24 -27.15 15.96
N SER A 163 17.99 -27.24 14.65
CA SER A 163 17.15 -26.26 13.96
C SER A 163 15.80 -26.02 14.66
N ASP A 164 15.32 -24.78 14.62
CA ASP A 164 14.14 -24.29 15.38
C ASP A 164 12.89 -25.13 15.16
N MET A 165 12.70 -25.66 13.94
CA MET A 165 11.56 -26.53 13.65
C MET A 165 11.56 -27.85 14.43
N TYR A 166 12.71 -28.23 15.00
CA TYR A 166 12.92 -29.40 15.83
C TYR A 166 13.40 -29.06 17.24
N ASP A 167 13.74 -27.80 17.52
CA ASP A 167 14.08 -27.37 18.87
C ASP A 167 12.82 -27.20 19.71
N GLU A 168 12.88 -27.66 20.95
CA GLU A 168 11.83 -27.35 21.91
C GLU A 168 11.96 -25.90 22.43
N CYS A 169 13.18 -25.35 22.37
CA CYS A 169 13.66 -24.11 22.96
C CYS A 169 14.50 -23.27 21.95
N PRO A 170 13.94 -22.79 20.83
CA PRO A 170 14.72 -22.18 19.74
C PRO A 170 15.70 -21.06 20.13
N LEU A 171 15.41 -20.30 21.20
CA LEU A 171 16.21 -19.16 21.63
C LEU A 171 17.18 -19.47 22.80
N LEU A 172 17.39 -20.75 23.17
CA LEU A 172 18.12 -21.13 24.39
C LEU A 172 19.07 -22.30 24.20
N HIS A 173 20.34 -21.96 23.97
CA HIS A 173 21.36 -22.93 23.65
C HIS A 173 21.48 -24.06 24.69
N ARG A 174 21.46 -25.33 24.26
CA ARG A 174 21.45 -26.59 25.07
C ARG A 174 22.41 -26.70 26.27
N ARG A 175 23.42 -25.85 26.40
CA ARG A 175 24.25 -25.78 27.63
C ARG A 175 23.53 -25.12 28.81
N ASP A 176 22.45 -24.40 28.57
CA ASP A 176 21.70 -23.64 29.57
C ASP A 176 20.49 -24.42 30.12
N TYR A 177 20.30 -25.66 29.66
CA TYR A 177 19.28 -26.55 30.20
C TYR A 177 19.46 -26.83 31.70
N ASN A 178 18.46 -26.44 32.48
CA ASN A 178 18.16 -27.13 33.73
C ASN A 178 17.50 -28.47 33.39
N ARG A 179 18.09 -29.57 33.85
CA ARG A 179 17.73 -30.98 33.56
C ARG A 179 16.28 -31.41 33.85
N ASN A 180 15.42 -30.50 34.27
CA ASN A 180 14.08 -30.82 34.77
C ASN A 180 12.92 -30.11 34.08
N MET A 181 13.12 -29.22 33.09
CA MET A 181 12.01 -28.55 32.39
C MET A 181 12.43 -28.06 31.01
N LYS A 182 11.54 -28.31 30.05
CA LYS A 182 11.60 -27.81 28.68
C LYS A 182 11.66 -26.27 28.72
N CYS A 183 12.78 -25.70 28.29
CA CYS A 183 12.84 -24.36 27.70
C CYS A 183 12.60 -23.10 28.52
N ALA A 184 12.53 -23.15 29.85
CA ALA A 184 13.04 -22.08 30.73
C ALA A 184 12.59 -22.29 32.18
N ASN A 185 13.19 -21.50 33.06
CA ASN A 185 12.51 -21.05 34.26
C ASN A 185 11.39 -20.07 33.82
N ASP A 186 10.20 -20.28 34.37
CA ASP A 186 9.06 -19.36 34.32
C ASP A 186 8.81 -19.02 35.79
N MET A 187 9.41 -17.91 36.22
CA MET A 187 9.58 -17.56 37.63
C MET A 187 8.25 -17.18 38.27
N ASP A 188 7.29 -16.67 37.50
CA ASP A 188 6.02 -16.19 38.01
C ASP A 188 4.79 -17.00 37.52
N ASN A 189 4.99 -17.96 36.62
CA ASN A 189 4.01 -18.90 36.07
C ASN A 189 2.92 -18.22 35.24
N ASP A 190 3.29 -17.25 34.41
CA ASP A 190 2.37 -16.49 33.57
C ASP A 190 2.34 -16.92 32.09
N TYR A 191 3.10 -17.98 31.77
CA TYR A 191 3.32 -18.56 30.44
C TYR A 191 4.29 -17.81 29.53
N ASN A 192 4.93 -16.75 30.02
CA ASN A 192 6.12 -16.16 29.43
C ASN A 192 7.36 -16.73 30.13
N TYR A 193 8.43 -16.95 29.38
CA TYR A 193 9.67 -17.47 29.94
C TYR A 193 10.55 -16.31 30.44
N ASP A 194 11.33 -16.51 31.51
CA ASP A 194 12.13 -15.44 32.17
C ASP A 194 12.99 -14.58 31.21
N HIS A 195 13.40 -15.11 30.05
CA HIS A 195 14.26 -14.41 29.08
C HIS A 195 13.48 -13.56 28.06
N VAL A 196 12.17 -13.81 27.89
CA VAL A 196 11.24 -13.01 27.06
C VAL A 196 10.20 -12.28 27.90
N ASP A 197 10.23 -12.46 29.22
CA ASP A 197 9.30 -11.86 30.15
C ASP A 197 9.80 -10.49 30.62
N ASN A 198 9.20 -9.43 30.10
CA ASN A 198 9.44 -8.04 30.50
C ASN A 198 9.01 -7.74 31.95
N CYS A 199 8.39 -8.71 32.63
CA CYS A 199 8.10 -8.70 34.05
C CYS A 199 8.35 -10.05 34.74
N VAL A 200 9.56 -10.62 34.63
CA VAL A 200 10.05 -11.90 35.22
C VAL A 200 9.48 -12.34 36.60
N ASN A 201 9.03 -11.41 37.45
CA ASN A 201 8.51 -11.72 38.78
C ASN A 201 7.02 -11.38 38.99
N VAL A 202 6.34 -10.86 37.97
CA VAL A 202 4.98 -10.31 38.05
C VAL A 202 4.16 -10.79 36.84
N PRO A 203 3.21 -11.73 37.06
CA PRO A 203 2.51 -12.36 35.96
C PRO A 203 1.81 -11.38 35.02
N ASN A 204 2.20 -11.39 33.75
CA ASN A 204 1.69 -10.53 32.69
C ASN A 204 1.76 -11.23 31.30
N THR A 205 0.91 -12.24 31.10
CA THR A 205 0.79 -13.04 29.86
C THR A 205 0.74 -12.24 28.55
N TYR A 206 0.35 -10.95 28.57
CA TYR A 206 0.25 -10.10 27.37
C TYR A 206 1.46 -9.22 27.09
N GLN A 207 2.46 -9.17 28.00
CA GLN A 207 3.73 -8.47 27.79
C GLN A 207 3.54 -7.02 27.27
N GLU A 208 2.56 -6.29 27.82
CA GLU A 208 2.35 -4.88 27.51
C GLU A 208 3.58 -4.07 27.94
N ASP A 209 4.09 -3.21 27.06
CA ASP A 209 5.23 -2.31 27.28
C ASP A 209 4.96 -1.02 26.46
N HIS A 210 4.45 -0.01 27.14
CA HIS A 210 3.89 1.17 26.47
C HIS A 210 4.95 2.18 26.00
N ASP A 211 6.05 2.32 26.74
CA ASP A 211 7.15 3.22 26.40
C ASP A 211 8.35 2.52 25.74
N ARG A 212 8.32 1.17 25.69
CA ARG A 212 9.30 0.30 25.03
C ARG A 212 10.69 0.39 25.66
N ASP A 213 10.74 0.55 26.98
CA ASP A 213 12.00 0.57 27.73
C ASP A 213 12.50 -0.84 28.10
N GLY A 214 11.69 -1.87 27.83
CA GLY A 214 11.97 -3.28 28.13
C GLY A 214 11.47 -3.76 29.48
N ILE A 215 10.80 -2.91 30.26
CA ILE A 215 10.11 -3.24 31.50
C ILE A 215 8.60 -3.23 31.21
N GLY A 216 7.89 -4.31 31.54
CA GLY A 216 6.47 -4.39 31.22
C GLY A 216 5.60 -3.49 32.11
N ASP A 217 4.46 -3.05 31.55
CA ASP A 217 3.44 -2.23 32.23
C ASP A 217 2.99 -2.80 33.60
N ALA A 218 3.11 -4.11 33.80
CA ALA A 218 2.71 -4.79 35.03
C ALA A 218 3.69 -4.60 36.19
N CYS A 219 4.95 -4.32 35.90
CA CYS A 219 6.05 -4.17 36.85
C CYS A 219 6.81 -2.85 36.72
N ASP A 220 6.41 -2.00 35.78
CA ASP A 220 6.91 -0.65 35.61
C ASP A 220 6.17 0.37 36.52
N ASN A 221 6.91 1.37 37.00
CA ASN A 221 6.40 2.48 37.79
C ASN A 221 6.34 3.80 37.00
N ASP A 222 6.72 3.84 35.72
CA ASP A 222 6.68 5.03 34.85
C ASP A 222 6.29 4.62 33.42
N ARG A 223 5.08 4.08 33.27
CA ARG A 223 4.66 3.33 32.06
C ARG A 223 4.70 4.09 30.74
N ASP A 224 4.70 5.41 30.77
CA ASP A 224 4.79 6.22 29.55
C ASP A 224 6.18 6.83 29.32
N GLY A 225 7.14 6.49 30.17
CA GLY A 225 8.53 6.91 30.09
C GLY A 225 8.73 8.42 30.20
N ASN A 226 7.78 9.14 30.81
CA ASN A 226 7.81 10.61 30.85
C ASN A 226 8.64 11.17 32.03
N GLY A 227 9.13 10.31 32.92
CA GLY A 227 9.95 10.64 34.08
C GLY A 227 9.13 10.99 35.33
N ILE A 228 7.82 10.74 35.34
CA ILE A 228 6.92 10.93 36.48
C ILE A 228 6.37 9.57 36.87
N GLU A 229 6.70 9.11 38.08
CA GLU A 229 6.15 7.85 38.57
C GLU A 229 4.61 7.83 38.47
N ASP A 230 4.04 6.70 38.04
CA ASP A 230 2.62 6.36 37.95
C ASP A 230 1.82 6.81 39.18
N SER A 231 2.43 6.68 40.36
CA SER A 231 1.84 7.04 41.65
C SER A 231 1.59 8.54 41.83
N SER A 232 2.33 9.35 41.08
CA SER A 232 2.33 10.80 41.07
C SER A 232 1.71 11.38 39.81
N GLU A 233 1.17 10.52 38.93
CA GLU A 233 0.63 10.90 37.64
C GLU A 233 -0.89 10.78 37.56
N TRP A 234 -1.50 11.63 36.73
CA TRP A 234 -2.94 11.58 36.46
C TRP A 234 -3.28 10.58 35.33
N SER A 235 -2.37 10.34 34.38
CA SER A 235 -2.60 9.54 33.18
C SER A 235 -1.49 8.51 32.88
N PRO A 236 -1.36 7.44 33.68
CA PRO A 236 -0.24 6.47 33.64
C PRO A 236 -0.11 5.56 32.41
N LYS A 237 -0.77 5.85 31.29
CA LYS A 237 -0.73 5.05 30.05
C LYS A 237 -0.80 5.93 28.81
N SER A 238 -0.46 7.20 28.96
CA SER A 238 -0.61 8.18 27.90
C SER A 238 0.60 9.07 27.98
N PHE A 239 1.44 9.02 26.94
CA PHE A 239 2.52 9.95 26.66
C PHE A 239 1.97 11.39 26.52
N VAL A 240 1.49 11.96 27.62
CA VAL A 240 1.12 13.36 27.69
C VAL A 240 2.41 14.03 28.10
N GLN A 241 3.12 14.59 27.12
CA GLN A 241 4.10 15.63 27.39
C GLN A 241 3.51 16.55 28.44
N THR A 242 4.14 16.57 29.61
CA THR A 242 3.82 17.42 30.76
C THR A 242 3.11 18.67 30.28
N GLU A 243 1.85 18.86 30.69
CA GLU A 243 1.00 19.92 30.15
C GLU A 243 1.81 21.18 29.88
N GLU A 244 1.94 21.55 28.60
CA GLU A 244 2.12 22.94 28.24
C GLU A 244 0.87 23.62 28.76
N ARG A 245 0.98 24.07 30.01
CA ARG A 245 0.19 25.06 30.70
C ARG A 245 -0.54 25.88 29.67
N LEU A 246 -1.80 25.52 29.41
CA LEU A 246 -2.75 26.44 28.80
C LEU A 246 -2.72 27.67 29.71
N GLU A 247 -2.00 28.70 29.27
CA GLU A 247 -2.14 30.02 29.82
C GLU A 247 -3.58 30.44 29.49
N ASP A 248 -4.48 30.06 30.39
CA ASP A 248 -5.77 30.69 30.56
C ASP A 248 -5.50 32.17 30.82
N THR A 249 -5.41 32.91 29.72
CA THR A 249 -5.32 34.36 29.68
C THR A 249 -6.68 35.00 29.90
N THR A 250 -7.62 34.34 30.58
CA THR A 250 -8.78 35.05 31.13
C THR A 250 -8.33 35.94 32.31
N PRO A 251 -8.56 37.27 32.24
CA PRO A 251 -8.19 38.15 33.33
C PRO A 251 -9.08 37.85 34.55
N LYS A 252 -8.47 37.38 35.65
CA LYS A 252 -9.10 37.34 36.98
C LYS A 252 -9.62 38.73 37.34
N SER A 253 -10.94 38.91 37.28
CA SER A 253 -11.60 40.08 37.86
C SER A 253 -11.42 40.06 39.37
N THR A 254 -10.68 41.04 39.88
CA THR A 254 -10.63 41.37 41.30
C THR A 254 -12.00 41.88 41.76
N GLY A 255 -12.71 41.09 42.57
CA GLY A 255 -13.99 41.48 43.15
C GLY A 255 -14.27 40.67 44.41
N GLY A 256 -13.93 41.24 45.56
CA GLY A 256 -13.93 40.60 46.86
C GLY A 256 -15.28 40.06 47.35
N CYS A 257 -15.18 38.99 48.13
CA CYS A 257 -16.28 38.43 48.89
C CYS A 257 -16.56 39.34 50.11
N THR A 258 -17.72 39.99 50.13
CA THR A 258 -18.29 40.56 51.36
C THR A 258 -19.68 39.95 51.58
N THR A 259 -19.89 39.52 52.82
CA THR A 259 -21.13 38.99 53.38
C THR A 259 -22.24 40.03 53.31
N VAL A 260 -23.52 39.62 53.23
CA VAL A 260 -24.54 39.70 54.30
C VAL A 260 -25.88 39.13 53.78
N SER A 261 -26.51 38.38 54.68
CA SER A 261 -27.86 37.83 54.69
C SER A 261 -29.02 38.80 54.35
N THR A 262 -30.20 38.17 54.20
CA THR A 262 -31.58 38.64 54.46
C THR A 262 -32.42 39.32 53.36
N SER A 263 -33.44 38.57 52.93
CA SER A 263 -34.89 38.90 53.08
C SER A 263 -35.75 39.16 51.84
N ILE A 264 -36.67 38.21 51.62
CA ILE A 264 -38.14 38.29 51.40
C ILE A 264 -38.72 39.30 50.37
N PHE A 265 -39.75 38.80 49.66
CA PHE A 265 -40.81 39.46 48.85
C PHE A 265 -40.44 39.68 47.37
N GLY A 266 -41.21 39.29 46.37
CA GLY A 266 -42.57 38.74 46.29
C GLY A 266 -43.09 38.92 44.85
N ALA A 267 -44.21 38.24 44.55
CA ALA A 267 -45.14 38.48 43.43
C ALA A 267 -44.78 37.98 42.00
N PHE A 268 -45.41 36.85 41.65
CA PHE A 268 -46.30 36.62 40.49
C PHE A 268 -46.28 37.66 39.34
N ASN A 269 -46.07 37.18 38.11
CA ASN A 269 -47.18 37.08 37.15
C ASN A 269 -46.93 36.13 35.97
N VAL A 270 -48.06 35.59 35.50
CA VAL A 270 -48.27 34.46 34.59
C VAL A 270 -48.25 34.92 33.12
N GLY A 271 -47.78 34.07 32.21
CA GLY A 271 -47.92 34.28 30.77
C GLY A 271 -47.75 32.99 29.97
N PHE A 272 -48.82 32.19 29.91
CA PHE A 272 -48.97 30.98 29.10
C PHE A 272 -49.35 31.33 27.65
N LEU A 273 -48.84 30.60 26.65
CA LEU A 273 -49.49 30.24 25.35
C LEU A 273 -48.47 29.41 24.53
N ARG A 274 -48.55 28.06 24.54
CA ARG A 274 -49.16 27.18 23.50
C ARG A 274 -48.85 27.62 22.06
N ARG A 275 -48.31 26.81 21.16
CA ARG A 275 -48.41 25.34 20.96
C ARG A 275 -47.04 24.72 20.71
#